data_AF-S3XKF9-F1
#
_entry.id   AF-S3XKF9-F1
#
_cell.length_a   1.000
_cell.length_b   1.000
_cell.length_c   1.000
_cell.angle_alpha   90.00
_cell.angle_beta   90.00
_cell.angle_gamma   90.00
#
_symmetry.space_group_name_H-M   'P 1'
#
loop_
_entity.id
_entity.type
_entity.pdbx_description
1 polymer ?
#
loop_
_entity_poly.entity_id
_entity_poly.type
_entity_poly.pdbx_seq_one_letter_code
_entity_poly.pdbx_strand_id
1 'polypeptide(L)'
;MSYFFHLVRAGRTKYTKSQHKYVSFSGGGFSKAGTSFSKNNFSKQSVIKMISNLPQTSIKRCIDYTLKNSIDGLAIDENGDKVSSDEIMKGWSKDFGKNLNSKDAWHLIFSINEPCNDEKKLNALCDAVKDTLGTNFTGHKYAFVLHTHQNNPHVHVVLNKRNIFTNKKIHFNSKAEIKDFFDEARTNFAFSLGARGLKYENKNSLSKDLKLEFSKIKSSVRLEVDDYTAKDKLQDYYFNMEDKNKEIYKTTKNKIETMNDELNILKKQNAELLALFLQYVKKKNKRSYKLAKQLKENNQIIYKKNKALLNEINKLDKISYKTNQINEMKMANYKDRSQALVLLENFKYNYHKLYPKGKNATKSDFENYKKACRAIAIYRKRQGDDAIKYFDDSLMASRMIGKNNSLFKLGKKLEILDKSLYLLEHSNLSDDDKKGYKKRLNDNKEFIIDIAKDRFNFVQNKLLKADKIDRNNFLFKEYFKGVAVLNVTPDDELLKIRNKQVLMKDILKDNSYHRNNNTIKKDKFNSIEKSRGGRE
;
A
#
# COMPACT_ATOMS: atom_id res chain seq x y z
N MET A 1 -30.26 -74.03 39.34
CA MET A 1 -31.15 -72.87 39.15
C MET A 1 -30.26 -71.63 39.04
N SER A 2 -29.71 -71.28 37.88
CA SER A 2 -30.32 -70.89 36.60
C SER A 2 -30.76 -69.43 36.58
N TYR A 3 -30.41 -68.74 35.48
CA TYR A 3 -30.89 -67.43 35.02
C TYR A 3 -30.30 -66.20 35.78
N PHE A 4 -29.92 -65.06 35.19
CA PHE A 4 -29.95 -64.57 33.80
C PHE A 4 -29.12 -63.27 33.69
N PHE A 5 -28.69 -62.96 32.47
CA PHE A 5 -28.24 -61.63 32.03
C PHE A 5 -29.26 -60.52 32.32
N HIS A 6 -28.80 -59.28 32.53
CA HIS A 6 -29.48 -58.13 31.93
C HIS A 6 -28.50 -57.08 31.38
N LEU A 7 -28.29 -57.16 30.07
CA LEU A 7 -28.07 -56.00 29.21
C LEU A 7 -29.40 -55.22 29.12
N VAL A 8 -29.35 -53.89 29.27
CA VAL A 8 -30.36 -52.99 28.69
C VAL A 8 -29.66 -52.06 27.70
N ARG A 9 -30.19 -52.14 26.48
CA ARG A 9 -29.76 -51.52 25.22
C ARG A 9 -30.28 -50.09 25.04
N ALA A 10 -29.60 -49.41 24.12
CA ALA A 10 -29.92 -48.20 23.35
C ALA A 10 -31.38 -47.66 23.35
N GLY A 11 -31.49 -46.35 23.58
CA GLY A 11 -32.67 -45.52 23.32
C GLY A 11 -32.33 -44.26 22.52
N ARG A 12 -32.80 -44.26 21.26
CA ARG A 12 -32.75 -43.29 20.15
C ARG A 12 -32.64 -41.77 20.45
N THR A 13 -31.85 -41.14 19.58
CA THR A 13 -31.87 -39.71 19.20
C THR A 13 -33.26 -39.18 18.80
N LYS A 14 -33.62 -37.97 19.28
CA LYS A 14 -34.47 -37.01 18.56
C LYS A 14 -33.98 -35.57 18.79
N TYR A 15 -33.91 -34.84 17.69
CA TYR A 15 -33.52 -33.44 17.51
C TYR A 15 -34.33 -32.44 18.35
N THR A 16 -33.68 -31.37 18.83
CA THR A 16 -34.28 -30.01 18.82
C THR A 16 -33.23 -28.91 18.59
N LYS A 17 -33.69 -27.91 17.83
CA LYS A 17 -33.02 -26.79 17.15
C LYS A 17 -31.95 -26.02 17.94
N SER A 18 -30.83 -25.76 17.28
CA SER A 18 -29.92 -24.66 17.60
C SER A 18 -30.60 -23.31 17.38
N GLN A 19 -30.74 -22.52 18.44
CA GLN A 19 -30.97 -21.09 18.36
C GLN A 19 -29.80 -20.36 19.01
N HIS A 20 -29.01 -19.66 18.18
CA HIS A 20 -28.02 -18.71 18.65
C HIS A 20 -28.72 -17.52 19.33
N LYS A 21 -28.29 -17.17 20.54
CA LYS A 21 -28.58 -15.87 21.17
C LYS A 21 -27.28 -15.09 21.37
N TYR A 22 -27.35 -13.81 20.98
CA TYR A 22 -26.31 -12.81 21.14
C TYR A 22 -25.98 -12.57 22.62
N VAL A 23 -24.69 -12.45 22.94
CA VAL A 23 -24.21 -12.02 24.25
C VAL A 23 -23.79 -10.56 24.14
N SER A 24 -24.56 -9.67 24.75
CA SER A 24 -24.17 -8.28 25.05
C SER A 24 -23.52 -8.22 26.43
N PHE A 25 -22.38 -7.54 26.55
CA PHE A 25 -21.87 -7.13 27.85
C PHE A 25 -22.40 -5.73 28.16
N SER A 26 -23.31 -5.65 29.14
CA SER A 26 -23.73 -4.42 29.79
C SER A 26 -23.28 -4.41 31.24
N GLY A 27 -22.77 -3.26 31.66
CA GLY A 27 -22.73 -2.78 33.04
C GLY A 27 -22.45 -1.28 32.89
N GLY A 28 -23.21 -0.33 33.40
CA GLY A 28 -24.27 -0.26 34.40
C GLY A 28 -24.15 1.18 34.89
N GLY A 29 -25.12 2.05 34.57
CA GLY A 29 -24.99 3.51 34.75
C GLY A 29 -25.36 3.97 36.15
N PHE A 30 -25.00 5.22 36.50
CA PHE A 30 -25.77 6.11 37.38
C PHE A 30 -25.37 7.59 37.18
N SER A 31 -26.42 8.44 37.29
CA SER A 31 -26.51 9.87 37.64
C SER A 31 -25.94 11.02 36.76
N LYS A 32 -26.89 11.90 36.40
CA LYS A 32 -26.73 13.31 36.01
C LYS A 32 -26.37 14.20 37.22
N ALA A 33 -25.72 15.32 36.88
CA ALA A 33 -25.60 16.62 37.57
C ALA A 33 -24.47 16.79 38.62
N GLY A 34 -23.59 17.76 38.34
CA GLY A 34 -22.58 18.28 39.28
C GLY A 34 -21.25 18.68 38.63
N THR A 35 -21.24 19.83 37.93
CA THR A 35 -20.09 20.75 37.72
C THR A 35 -18.70 20.22 37.29
N SER A 36 -18.29 20.69 36.11
CA SER A 36 -16.93 21.14 35.72
C SER A 36 -15.74 20.18 35.89
N PHE A 37 -15.36 19.56 34.78
CA PHE A 37 -13.95 19.49 34.37
C PHE A 37 -13.80 19.91 32.90
N SER A 38 -13.66 21.21 32.66
CA SER A 38 -12.99 21.69 31.46
C SER A 38 -11.48 21.52 31.66
N LYS A 39 -10.83 20.62 30.91
CA LYS A 39 -9.39 20.61 30.56
C LYS A 39 -9.05 19.32 29.81
N ASN A 40 -9.41 19.29 28.52
CA ASN A 40 -8.76 18.45 27.51
C ASN A 40 -9.18 18.96 26.13
N ASN A 41 -8.65 20.12 25.74
CA ASN A 41 -8.75 20.62 24.36
C ASN A 41 -7.78 19.81 23.46
N PHE A 42 -8.07 18.53 23.23
CA PHE A 42 -7.37 17.79 22.18
C PHE A 42 -7.91 18.25 20.82
N SER A 43 -7.10 19.00 20.09
CA SER A 43 -7.29 19.28 18.67
C SER A 43 -7.36 17.98 17.85
N LYS A 44 -8.32 17.90 16.93
CA LYS A 44 -8.52 16.76 16.02
C LYS A 44 -7.48 16.82 14.89
N GLN A 45 -7.08 15.67 14.34
CA GLN A 45 -6.11 15.64 13.23
C GLN A 45 -6.77 16.11 11.93
N SER A 46 -6.16 17.05 11.21
CA SER A 46 -6.57 17.39 9.84
C SER A 46 -6.17 16.29 8.85
N VAL A 47 -7.10 15.89 7.97
CA VAL A 47 -6.89 14.76 7.05
C VAL A 47 -7.06 15.20 5.60
N ILE A 48 -5.93 15.20 4.88
CA ILE A 48 -5.88 15.26 3.42
C ILE A 48 -5.17 13.99 2.91
N LYS A 49 -5.79 13.27 1.99
CA LYS A 49 -5.24 12.06 1.38
C LYS A 49 -5.37 12.10 -0.13
N MET A 50 -4.28 11.78 -0.83
CA MET A 50 -4.34 11.42 -2.25
C MET A 50 -4.75 9.95 -2.36
N ILE A 51 -5.91 9.70 -2.97
CA ILE A 51 -6.47 8.36 -3.16
C ILE A 51 -5.97 7.76 -4.46
N SER A 52 -5.98 8.55 -5.54
CA SER A 52 -5.62 8.08 -6.87
C SER A 52 -4.92 9.15 -7.70
N ASN A 53 -4.01 8.70 -8.57
CA ASN A 53 -3.37 9.49 -9.62
C ASN A 53 -3.91 8.99 -10.97
N LEU A 54 -4.82 9.76 -11.55
CA LEU A 54 -5.77 9.30 -12.56
C LEU A 54 -5.27 9.59 -13.99
N PRO A 55 -5.33 8.60 -14.90
CA PRO A 55 -5.24 8.86 -16.33
C PRO A 55 -6.58 9.35 -16.89
N GLN A 56 -6.55 10.00 -18.05
CA GLN A 56 -7.73 10.54 -18.74
C GLN A 56 -8.92 9.56 -18.77
N THR A 57 -8.67 8.28 -19.06
CA THR A 57 -9.69 7.22 -19.18
C THR A 57 -10.44 6.90 -17.87
N SER A 58 -9.95 7.38 -16.74
CA SER A 58 -10.49 7.11 -15.40
C SER A 58 -11.03 8.35 -14.69
N ILE A 59 -10.80 9.55 -15.22
CA ILE A 59 -11.24 10.81 -14.60
C ILE A 59 -12.75 10.87 -14.54
N LYS A 60 -13.44 10.72 -15.68
CA LYS A 60 -14.91 10.73 -15.75
C LYS A 60 -15.54 9.71 -14.81
N ARG A 61 -15.05 8.47 -14.84
CA ARG A 61 -15.53 7.38 -13.95
C ARG A 61 -15.35 7.71 -12.48
N CYS A 62 -14.27 8.40 -12.12
CA CYS A 62 -14.05 8.86 -10.75
C CYS A 62 -15.06 9.94 -10.35
N ILE A 63 -15.30 10.93 -11.22
CA ILE A 63 -16.28 11.99 -10.97
C ILE A 63 -17.69 11.39 -10.87
N ASP A 64 -18.10 10.57 -11.84
CA ASP A 64 -19.40 9.89 -11.83
C ASP A 64 -19.59 9.07 -10.55
N TYR A 65 -18.55 8.38 -10.08
CA TYR A 65 -18.60 7.65 -8.81
C TYR A 65 -18.79 8.57 -7.61
N THR A 66 -18.09 9.71 -7.56
CA THR A 66 -18.26 10.69 -6.48
C THR A 66 -19.63 11.35 -6.52
N LEU A 67 -20.25 11.52 -7.68
CA LEU A 67 -21.57 12.15 -7.78
C LEU A 67 -22.72 11.26 -7.26
N LYS A 68 -22.56 9.93 -7.25
CA LYS A 68 -23.61 8.99 -6.79
C LYS A 68 -24.11 9.23 -5.35
N ASN A 69 -23.25 9.75 -4.49
CA ASN A 69 -23.58 10.03 -3.08
C ASN A 69 -23.67 11.53 -2.79
N SER A 70 -23.77 12.37 -3.84
CA SER A 70 -24.09 13.79 -3.71
C SER A 70 -25.60 13.99 -3.60
N ILE A 71 -26.02 15.12 -3.04
CA ILE A 71 -27.43 15.42 -2.80
C ILE A 71 -28.16 15.70 -4.12
N ASP A 72 -27.51 16.39 -5.06
CA ASP A 72 -28.10 16.91 -6.29
C ASP A 72 -27.48 16.35 -7.58
N GLY A 73 -26.56 15.39 -7.47
CA GLY A 73 -25.89 14.78 -8.63
C GLY A 73 -24.86 15.69 -9.30
N LEU A 74 -24.49 16.82 -8.68
CA LEU A 74 -23.60 17.82 -9.24
C LEU A 74 -22.33 18.01 -8.38
N ALA A 75 -21.25 18.46 -9.02
CA ALA A 75 -20.01 18.85 -8.35
C ALA A 75 -19.90 20.37 -8.32
N ILE A 76 -19.11 20.90 -7.40
CA ILE A 76 -18.78 22.33 -7.35
C ILE A 76 -17.40 22.52 -7.97
N ASP A 77 -17.27 23.42 -8.94
CA ASP A 77 -16.01 23.73 -9.63
C ASP A 77 -15.16 24.78 -8.90
N GLU A 78 -14.06 25.22 -9.54
CA GLU A 78 -13.19 26.28 -9.01
C GLU A 78 -13.86 27.66 -8.88
N ASN A 79 -14.90 27.94 -9.65
CA ASN A 79 -15.63 29.20 -9.63
C ASN A 79 -16.80 29.19 -8.64
N GLY A 80 -17.15 28.01 -8.11
CA GLY A 80 -18.30 27.80 -7.24
C GLY A 80 -19.56 27.37 -7.98
N ASP A 81 -19.47 27.10 -9.28
CA ASP A 81 -20.57 26.68 -10.12
C ASP A 81 -20.88 25.20 -9.95
N LYS A 82 -22.16 24.85 -10.04
CA LYS A 82 -22.61 23.46 -10.04
C LYS A 82 -22.47 22.87 -11.45
N VAL A 83 -21.63 21.86 -11.59
CA VAL A 83 -21.26 21.27 -12.87
C VAL A 83 -21.42 19.75 -12.89
N SER A 84 -21.83 19.24 -14.03
CA SER A 84 -21.90 17.81 -14.33
C SER A 84 -20.53 17.23 -14.72
N SER A 85 -20.41 15.91 -14.67
CA SER A 85 -19.16 15.25 -15.09
C SER A 85 -18.84 15.45 -16.58
N ASP A 86 -19.85 15.61 -17.44
CA ASP A 86 -19.67 15.84 -18.87
C ASP A 86 -19.14 17.26 -19.15
N GLU A 87 -19.64 18.27 -18.43
CA GLU A 87 -19.14 19.65 -18.52
C GLU A 87 -17.69 19.77 -18.06
N ILE A 88 -17.35 19.14 -16.92
CA ILE A 88 -15.97 19.08 -16.43
C ILE A 88 -15.06 18.44 -17.49
N MET A 89 -15.45 17.29 -18.04
CA MET A 89 -14.64 16.59 -19.03
C MET A 89 -14.49 17.38 -20.32
N LYS A 90 -15.53 18.09 -20.76
CA LYS A 90 -15.47 18.98 -21.94
C LYS A 90 -14.44 20.09 -21.73
N GLY A 91 -14.49 20.77 -20.57
CA GLY A 91 -13.55 21.84 -20.23
C GLY A 91 -12.11 21.38 -20.05
N TRP A 92 -11.90 20.20 -19.44
CA TRP A 92 -10.57 19.69 -19.10
C TRP A 92 -9.89 18.91 -20.21
N SER A 93 -10.64 18.40 -21.19
CA SER A 93 -10.11 17.59 -22.29
C SER A 93 -8.91 18.22 -23.01
N LYS A 94 -8.90 19.55 -23.11
CA LYS A 94 -7.84 20.36 -23.74
C LYS A 94 -6.53 20.34 -22.96
N ASP A 95 -6.59 20.06 -21.65
CA ASP A 95 -5.45 20.10 -20.73
C ASP A 95 -4.71 18.74 -20.65
N PHE A 96 -5.28 17.68 -21.22
CA PHE A 96 -4.76 16.32 -21.06
C PHE A 96 -3.52 16.04 -21.91
N GLY A 97 -2.65 15.16 -21.39
CA GLY A 97 -1.49 14.70 -22.14
C GLY A 97 -1.88 13.81 -23.32
N LYS A 98 -1.13 13.89 -24.42
CA LYS A 98 -1.34 13.03 -25.60
C LYS A 98 -1.06 11.54 -25.33
N ASN A 99 -0.31 11.23 -24.27
CA ASN A 99 0.02 9.85 -23.90
C ASN A 99 -1.12 9.20 -23.12
N LEU A 100 -1.57 8.01 -23.54
CA LEU A 100 -2.67 7.27 -22.91
C LEU A 100 -2.46 7.00 -21.40
N ASN A 101 -1.20 6.85 -20.97
CA ASN A 101 -0.82 6.62 -19.57
C ASN A 101 -0.50 7.90 -18.79
N SER A 102 -0.63 9.08 -19.42
CA SER A 102 -0.47 10.37 -18.76
C SER A 102 -1.38 10.42 -17.54
N LYS A 103 -0.84 10.85 -16.40
CA LYS A 103 -1.61 11.07 -15.18
C LYS A 103 -1.96 12.54 -15.10
N ASP A 104 -3.20 12.84 -15.45
CA ASP A 104 -3.70 14.19 -15.71
C ASP A 104 -4.50 14.78 -14.56
N ALA A 105 -5.02 13.93 -13.66
CA ALA A 105 -5.75 14.40 -12.48
C ALA A 105 -5.35 13.67 -11.19
N TRP A 106 -5.57 14.33 -10.07
CA TRP A 106 -5.52 13.73 -8.74
C TRP A 106 -6.91 13.59 -8.15
N HIS A 107 -7.11 12.51 -7.41
CA HIS A 107 -8.27 12.34 -6.54
C HIS A 107 -7.82 12.49 -5.09
N LEU A 108 -8.26 13.56 -4.45
CA LEU A 108 -7.98 13.89 -3.07
C LEU A 108 -9.24 13.69 -2.22
N ILE A 109 -9.05 13.41 -0.93
CA ILE A 109 -10.10 13.42 0.08
C ILE A 109 -9.67 14.32 1.22
N PHE A 110 -10.57 15.21 1.61
CA PHE A 110 -10.53 16.00 2.82
C PHE A 110 -11.57 15.46 3.79
N SER A 111 -11.22 15.24 5.05
CA SER A 111 -12.15 14.63 6.02
C SER A 111 -11.98 15.25 7.40
N ILE A 112 -13.10 15.39 8.10
CA ILE A 112 -13.18 15.85 9.49
C ILE A 112 -13.93 14.82 10.34
N ASN A 113 -13.66 14.79 11.63
CA ASN A 113 -14.32 13.92 12.59
C ASN A 113 -15.43 14.71 13.30
N GLU A 114 -16.51 14.99 12.58
CA GLU A 114 -17.69 15.71 13.04
C GLU A 114 -18.97 14.94 12.65
N PRO A 115 -20.12 15.23 13.27
CA PRO A 115 -21.41 14.65 12.86
C PRO A 115 -21.77 15.01 11.42
N CYS A 116 -22.34 14.05 10.68
CA CYS A 116 -22.76 14.22 9.29
C CYS A 116 -24.03 15.04 9.08
N ASN A 117 -24.72 15.45 10.17
CA ASN A 117 -25.98 16.18 10.16
C ASN A 117 -25.85 17.64 10.64
N ASP A 118 -24.65 18.12 10.94
CA ASP A 118 -24.40 19.48 11.42
C ASP A 118 -24.03 20.41 10.25
N GLU A 119 -25.04 21.08 9.69
CA GLU A 119 -24.91 21.93 8.51
C GLU A 119 -23.83 23.01 8.64
N LYS A 120 -23.70 23.63 9.83
CA LYS A 120 -22.67 24.65 10.08
C LYS A 120 -21.27 24.07 9.93
N LYS A 121 -21.04 22.85 10.41
CA LYS A 121 -19.75 22.16 10.29
C LYS A 121 -19.49 21.63 8.88
N LEU A 122 -20.54 21.21 8.16
CA LEU A 122 -20.44 20.81 6.77
C LEU A 122 -20.08 22.00 5.86
N ASN A 123 -20.71 23.16 6.09
CA ASN A 123 -20.35 24.40 5.39
C ASN A 123 -18.91 24.81 5.72
N ALA A 124 -18.53 24.73 7.00
CA ALA A 124 -17.15 25.00 7.41
C ALA A 124 -16.13 24.05 6.74
N LEU A 125 -16.49 22.78 6.52
CA LEU A 125 -15.68 21.82 5.78
C LEU A 125 -15.51 22.25 4.31
N CYS A 126 -16.62 22.51 3.62
CA CYS A 126 -16.60 22.90 2.21
C CYS A 126 -15.77 24.18 1.99
N ASP A 127 -15.99 25.19 2.83
CA ASP A 127 -15.25 26.45 2.73
C ASP A 127 -13.77 26.27 3.07
N ALA A 128 -13.44 25.45 4.07
CA ALA A 128 -12.04 25.16 4.38
C ALA A 128 -11.33 24.38 3.26
N VAL A 129 -12.06 23.52 2.56
CA VAL A 129 -11.54 22.83 1.36
C VAL A 129 -11.29 23.84 0.24
N LYS A 130 -12.24 24.76 -0.03
CA LYS A 130 -12.07 25.83 -1.03
C LYS A 130 -10.84 26.68 -0.76
N ASP A 131 -10.68 27.18 0.47
CA ASP A 131 -9.52 28.00 0.86
C ASP A 131 -8.19 27.23 0.68
N THR A 132 -8.18 25.96 1.08
CA THR A 132 -6.98 25.11 0.93
C THR A 132 -6.68 24.87 -0.55
N LEU A 133 -7.69 24.65 -1.39
CA LEU A 133 -7.50 24.50 -2.83
C LEU A 133 -7.00 25.79 -3.48
N GLY A 134 -7.58 26.93 -3.14
CA GLY A 134 -7.17 28.24 -3.64
C GLY A 134 -5.73 28.60 -3.25
N THR A 135 -5.31 28.24 -2.04
CA THR A 135 -3.97 28.55 -1.52
C THR A 135 -2.90 27.56 -2.01
N ASN A 136 -3.16 26.25 -1.90
CA ASN A 136 -2.14 25.23 -2.17
C ASN A 136 -2.13 24.74 -3.63
N PHE A 137 -3.18 25.01 -4.40
CA PHE A 137 -3.33 24.57 -5.79
C PHE A 137 -3.75 25.71 -6.71
N THR A 138 -3.26 26.92 -6.45
CA THR A 138 -3.58 28.12 -7.23
C THR A 138 -3.37 27.89 -8.74
N GLY A 139 -4.38 28.22 -9.54
CA GLY A 139 -4.36 28.04 -10.99
C GLY A 139 -4.60 26.60 -11.47
N HIS A 140 -5.02 25.69 -10.60
CA HIS A 140 -5.50 24.37 -10.99
C HIS A 140 -7.01 24.31 -10.95
N LYS A 141 -7.62 23.76 -12.02
CA LYS A 141 -9.06 23.48 -12.05
C LYS A 141 -9.39 22.32 -11.14
N TYR A 142 -10.54 22.34 -10.49
CA TYR A 142 -10.99 21.24 -9.64
C TYR A 142 -12.50 21.08 -9.67
N ALA A 143 -12.95 19.89 -9.28
CA ALA A 143 -14.34 19.61 -8.99
C ALA A 143 -14.42 18.89 -7.66
N PHE A 144 -15.27 19.35 -6.74
CA PHE A 144 -15.42 18.71 -5.44
C PHE A 144 -16.86 18.39 -5.08
N VAL A 145 -17.03 17.37 -4.24
CA VAL A 145 -18.32 16.83 -3.83
C VAL A 145 -18.27 16.48 -2.34
N LEU A 146 -19.23 16.99 -1.57
CA LEU A 146 -19.41 16.66 -0.14
C LEU A 146 -20.17 15.34 0.02
N HIS A 147 -19.64 14.43 0.83
CA HIS A 147 -20.26 13.18 1.21
C HIS A 147 -20.52 13.13 2.71
N THR A 148 -21.74 12.75 3.09
CA THR A 148 -22.21 12.61 4.49
C THR A 148 -22.73 11.21 4.83
N HIS A 149 -22.70 10.28 3.86
CA HIS A 149 -23.25 8.92 3.98
C HIS A 149 -22.40 7.93 4.82
N GLN A 150 -21.22 8.34 5.31
CA GLN A 150 -20.31 7.52 6.12
C GLN A 150 -20.20 8.08 7.54
N ASN A 151 -19.45 7.41 8.43
CA ASN A 151 -19.27 7.83 9.83
C ASN A 151 -18.72 9.26 9.99
N ASN A 152 -17.96 9.75 9.02
CA ASN A 152 -17.33 11.08 9.03
C ASN A 152 -17.62 11.81 7.72
N PRO A 153 -17.99 13.10 7.75
CA PRO A 153 -18.15 13.88 6.55
C PRO A 153 -16.80 14.10 5.87
N HIS A 154 -16.81 14.00 4.54
CA HIS A 154 -15.62 14.12 3.73
C HIS A 154 -15.94 14.72 2.36
N VAL A 155 -14.99 15.45 1.81
CA VAL A 155 -15.08 16.06 0.49
C VAL A 155 -14.13 15.31 -0.43
N HIS A 156 -14.68 14.78 -1.50
CA HIS A 156 -13.89 14.29 -2.63
C HIS A 156 -13.53 15.47 -3.52
N VAL A 157 -12.26 15.58 -3.88
CA VAL A 157 -11.77 16.58 -4.85
C VAL A 157 -11.11 15.84 -6.00
N VAL A 158 -11.56 16.08 -7.22
CA VAL A 158 -10.82 15.74 -8.43
C VAL A 158 -10.13 17.02 -8.90
N LEU A 159 -8.81 16.99 -9.02
CA LEU A 159 -7.97 18.15 -9.34
C LEU A 159 -7.26 17.92 -10.68
N ASN A 160 -7.38 18.87 -11.60
CA ASN A 160 -6.60 18.88 -12.84
C ASN A 160 -5.15 19.27 -12.53
N LYS A 161 -4.20 18.40 -12.87
CA LYS A 161 -2.79 18.64 -12.56
C LYS A 161 -2.16 19.70 -13.44
N ARG A 162 -2.76 20.09 -14.56
CA ARG A 162 -2.22 21.16 -15.40
C ARG A 162 -2.65 22.51 -14.84
N ASN A 163 -1.67 23.37 -14.63
CA ASN A 163 -1.91 24.73 -14.19
C ASN A 163 -2.31 25.60 -15.38
N ILE A 164 -3.34 26.43 -15.23
CA ILE A 164 -3.88 27.29 -16.30
C ILE A 164 -2.92 28.42 -16.67
N PHE A 165 -2.12 28.92 -15.72
CA PHE A 165 -1.22 30.04 -15.95
C PHE A 165 0.11 29.58 -16.53
N THR A 166 0.70 28.51 -15.98
CA THR A 166 2.03 28.05 -16.39
C THR A 166 2.00 26.98 -17.48
N ASN A 167 0.83 26.40 -17.74
CA ASN A 167 0.67 25.24 -18.61
C ASN A 167 1.58 24.05 -18.23
N LYS A 168 2.05 24.00 -16.97
CA LYS A 168 2.86 22.89 -16.44
C LYS A 168 2.00 21.97 -15.60
N LYS A 169 2.35 20.68 -15.61
CA LYS A 169 1.72 19.69 -14.74
C LYS A 169 2.39 19.70 -13.37
N ILE A 170 1.62 19.47 -12.30
CA ILE A 170 2.21 19.22 -10.99
C ILE A 170 3.15 18.02 -11.09
N HIS A 171 4.42 18.28 -10.81
CA HIS A 171 5.50 17.31 -10.79
C HIS A 171 6.37 17.58 -9.56
N PHE A 172 6.71 16.53 -8.83
CA PHE A 172 7.61 16.59 -7.71
C PHE A 172 8.87 15.80 -8.04
N ASN A 173 10.02 16.37 -7.71
CA ASN A 173 11.32 15.77 -7.96
C ASN A 173 11.63 14.64 -6.97
N SER A 174 10.98 14.64 -5.81
CA SER A 174 11.21 13.62 -4.77
C SER A 174 9.98 13.29 -3.92
N LYS A 175 10.02 12.13 -3.26
CA LYS A 175 9.02 11.76 -2.26
C LYS A 175 9.05 12.65 -1.01
N ALA A 176 10.17 13.31 -0.73
CA ALA A 176 10.27 14.25 0.38
C ALA A 176 9.46 15.50 0.09
N GLU A 177 9.63 16.05 -1.12
CA GLU A 177 8.87 17.21 -1.60
C GLU A 177 7.36 16.97 -1.59
N ILE A 178 6.91 15.79 -2.03
CA ILE A 178 5.50 15.37 -1.91
C ILE A 178 5.04 15.42 -0.45
N LYS A 179 5.86 14.87 0.46
CA LYS A 179 5.51 14.81 1.87
C LYS A 179 5.38 16.22 2.45
N ASP A 180 6.35 17.09 2.17
CA ASP A 180 6.42 18.45 2.70
C ASP A 180 5.25 19.29 2.16
N PHE A 181 4.94 19.20 0.86
CA PHE A 181 3.76 19.84 0.26
C PHE A 181 2.45 19.41 0.94
N PHE A 182 2.24 18.10 1.13
CA PHE A 182 1.01 17.63 1.78
C PHE A 182 0.98 17.90 3.29
N ASP A 183 2.12 18.10 3.93
CA ASP A 183 2.19 18.53 5.32
C ASP A 183 1.72 19.98 5.45
N GLU A 184 2.23 20.86 4.59
CA GLU A 184 1.79 22.25 4.49
C GLU A 184 0.30 22.36 4.14
N ALA A 185 -0.18 21.61 3.15
CA ALA A 185 -1.60 21.61 2.79
C ALA A 185 -2.50 21.19 3.97
N ARG A 186 -2.07 20.22 4.80
CA ARG A 186 -2.80 19.80 6.01
C ARG A 186 -2.77 20.86 7.10
N THR A 187 -1.68 21.62 7.21
CA THR A 187 -1.56 22.76 8.12
C THR A 187 -2.49 23.89 7.70
N ASN A 188 -2.50 24.25 6.42
CA ASN A 188 -3.41 25.27 5.88
C ASN A 188 -4.87 24.87 6.06
N PHE A 189 -5.20 23.59 5.80
CA PHE A 189 -6.54 23.07 6.05
C PHE A 189 -6.93 23.12 7.53
N ALA A 190 -6.03 22.77 8.44
CA ALA A 190 -6.28 22.89 9.88
C ALA A 190 -6.52 24.35 10.31
N PHE A 191 -5.71 25.28 9.80
CA PHE A 191 -5.87 26.72 10.04
C PHE A 191 -7.22 27.22 9.52
N SER A 192 -7.58 26.83 8.29
CA SER A 192 -8.83 27.19 7.64
C SER A 192 -10.07 26.66 8.38
N LEU A 193 -9.99 25.45 8.95
CA LEU A 193 -10.99 24.89 9.85
C LEU A 193 -11.06 25.67 11.18
N GLY A 194 -9.89 26.01 11.74
CA GLY A 194 -9.75 26.80 12.97
C GLY A 194 -10.42 28.17 12.89
N ALA A 195 -10.21 28.88 11.78
CA ALA A 195 -10.86 30.17 11.50
C ALA A 195 -12.40 30.08 11.49
N ARG A 196 -12.95 28.88 11.28
CA ARG A 196 -14.40 28.60 11.25
C ARG A 196 -14.91 27.94 12.54
N GLY A 197 -14.11 27.99 13.60
CA GLY A 197 -14.46 27.47 14.93
C GLY A 197 -14.24 25.97 15.12
N LEU A 198 -13.61 25.27 14.16
CA LEU A 198 -13.30 23.85 14.26
C LEU A 198 -11.86 23.64 14.75
N LYS A 199 -11.70 22.97 15.89
CA LYS A 199 -10.39 22.72 16.52
C LYS A 199 -9.64 21.55 15.86
N TYR A 200 -8.92 21.84 14.79
CA TYR A 200 -8.05 20.89 14.10
C TYR A 200 -6.59 21.34 14.12
N GLU A 201 -5.67 20.38 14.10
CA GLU A 201 -4.25 20.63 13.89
C GLU A 201 -3.61 19.55 13.02
N ASN A 202 -2.53 19.89 12.33
CA ASN A 202 -1.71 18.91 11.64
C ASN A 202 -0.63 18.37 12.60
N LYS A 203 -0.94 17.29 13.33
CA LYS A 203 0.07 16.63 14.19
C LYS A 203 1.04 15.88 13.30
N ASN A 204 2.31 16.32 13.27
CA ASN A 204 3.38 15.46 12.78
C ASN A 204 3.34 14.14 13.55
N SER A 205 3.62 13.01 12.89
CA SER A 205 3.81 11.72 13.56
C SER A 205 4.73 11.80 14.80
N LEU A 206 5.70 12.73 14.78
CA LEU A 206 6.68 12.97 15.83
C LEU A 206 6.19 13.89 16.97
N SER A 207 5.03 14.54 16.85
CA SER A 207 4.45 15.35 17.92
C SER A 207 3.45 14.57 18.79
N LYS A 208 3.11 13.34 18.39
CA LYS A 208 2.35 12.37 19.20
C LYS A 208 3.27 11.70 20.22
N ASP A 209 2.72 11.20 21.33
CA ASP A 209 3.47 10.36 22.26
C ASP A 209 3.80 9.02 21.58
N LEU A 210 5.06 8.87 21.15
CA LEU A 210 5.51 7.68 20.45
C LEU A 210 5.54 6.45 21.36
N LYS A 211 5.80 6.61 22.66
CA LYS A 211 5.80 5.49 23.61
C LYS A 211 4.38 4.96 23.82
N LEU A 212 3.39 5.84 23.95
CA LEU A 212 1.98 5.47 24.10
C LEU A 212 1.38 4.87 22.81
N GLU A 213 1.68 5.46 21.65
CA GLU A 213 1.22 4.89 20.39
C GLU A 213 1.91 3.53 20.11
N PHE A 214 3.15 3.35 20.57
CA PHE A 214 3.87 2.07 20.49
C PHE A 214 3.24 1.02 21.39
N SER A 215 2.86 1.38 22.62
CA SER A 215 2.20 0.45 23.53
C SER A 215 0.80 0.04 23.03
N LYS A 216 0.03 0.96 22.44
CA LYS A 216 -1.25 0.64 21.77
C LYS A 216 -1.08 -0.29 20.58
N ILE A 217 -0.06 -0.05 19.76
CA ILE A 217 0.23 -0.89 18.60
C ILE A 217 0.70 -2.28 19.07
N LYS A 218 1.59 -2.33 20.07
CA LYS A 218 2.07 -3.57 20.70
C LYS A 218 0.93 -4.37 21.31
N SER A 219 -0.02 -3.75 22.01
CA SER A 219 -1.17 -4.44 22.59
C SER A 219 -2.18 -4.89 21.53
N SER A 220 -2.36 -4.12 20.45
CA SER A 220 -3.18 -4.53 19.30
C SER A 220 -2.58 -5.69 18.51
N VAL A 221 -1.26 -5.88 18.60
CA VAL A 221 -0.53 -6.96 17.96
C VAL A 221 -0.19 -7.99 19.03
N ARG A 222 -1.22 -8.74 19.42
CA ARG A 222 -1.13 -9.87 20.36
C ARG A 222 -0.25 -10.99 19.78
N LEU A 223 1.08 -10.87 19.92
CA LEU A 223 2.07 -11.87 19.49
C LEU A 223 1.92 -13.22 20.22
N GLU A 224 1.41 -13.19 21.46
CA GLU A 224 1.21 -14.38 22.30
C GLU A 224 -0.08 -15.15 21.97
N VAL A 225 -1.04 -14.53 21.25
CA VAL A 225 -2.31 -15.17 20.86
C VAL A 225 -2.24 -15.76 19.44
N ASP A 226 -1.19 -15.46 18.68
CA ASP A 226 -0.96 -16.04 17.35
C ASP A 226 -0.65 -17.55 17.42
N ASP A 227 -0.31 -18.11 18.59
CA ASP A 227 -0.06 -19.55 18.73
C ASP A 227 -1.32 -20.40 18.57
N TYR A 228 -2.35 -20.05 19.36
CA TYR A 228 -3.65 -20.73 19.31
C TYR A 228 -4.46 -20.31 18.07
N THR A 229 -4.36 -19.04 17.62
CA THR A 229 -5.08 -18.59 16.43
C THR A 229 -4.40 -18.91 15.09
N ALA A 230 -3.11 -19.26 15.02
CA ALA A 230 -2.51 -19.64 13.75
C ALA A 230 -3.09 -20.96 13.21
N LYS A 231 -3.37 -21.95 14.07
CA LYS A 231 -3.94 -23.23 13.63
C LYS A 231 -5.32 -23.06 12.97
N ASP A 232 -6.22 -22.32 13.62
CA ASP A 232 -7.57 -22.05 13.12
C ASP A 232 -7.54 -21.11 11.90
N LYS A 233 -6.73 -20.04 11.94
CA LYS A 233 -6.59 -19.12 10.80
C LYS A 233 -5.97 -19.80 9.57
N LEU A 234 -5.11 -20.81 9.75
CA LEU A 234 -4.57 -21.61 8.64
C LEU A 234 -5.62 -22.52 8.03
N GLN A 235 -6.50 -23.08 8.86
CA GLN A 235 -7.65 -23.84 8.39
C GLN A 235 -8.60 -22.94 7.60
N ASP A 236 -8.94 -21.78 8.14
CA ASP A 236 -9.72 -20.75 7.45
C ASP A 236 -9.03 -20.31 6.16
N TYR A 237 -7.70 -20.24 6.13
CA TYR A 237 -6.95 -19.86 4.93
C TYR A 237 -7.16 -20.86 3.80
N TYR A 238 -6.99 -22.17 4.06
CA TYR A 238 -7.24 -23.19 3.06
C TYR A 238 -8.72 -23.27 2.66
N PHE A 239 -9.65 -23.12 3.61
CA PHE A 239 -11.09 -23.05 3.30
C PHE A 239 -11.42 -21.86 2.40
N ASN A 240 -10.93 -20.66 2.73
CA ASN A 240 -11.14 -19.47 1.93
C ASN A 240 -10.55 -19.61 0.51
N MET A 241 -9.41 -20.29 0.36
CA MET A 241 -8.85 -20.61 -0.96
C MET A 241 -9.73 -21.58 -1.74
N GLU A 242 -10.22 -22.62 -1.06
CA GLU A 242 -11.09 -23.63 -1.63
C GLU A 242 -12.40 -23.00 -2.12
N ASP A 243 -13.03 -22.16 -1.29
CA ASP A 243 -14.27 -21.46 -1.61
C ASP A 243 -14.10 -20.46 -2.75
N LYS A 244 -13.00 -19.68 -2.75
CA LYS A 244 -12.67 -18.82 -3.89
C LYS A 244 -12.51 -19.62 -5.18
N ASN A 245 -11.82 -20.76 -5.14
CA ASN A 245 -11.66 -21.59 -6.33
C ASN A 245 -12.99 -22.21 -6.78
N LYS A 246 -13.86 -22.62 -5.84
CA LYS A 246 -15.22 -23.11 -6.15
C LYS A 246 -16.06 -22.03 -6.84
N GLU A 247 -16.04 -20.80 -6.34
CA GLU A 247 -16.76 -19.67 -6.95
C GLU A 247 -16.23 -19.33 -8.34
N ILE A 248 -14.90 -19.31 -8.51
CA ILE A 248 -14.26 -19.08 -9.82
C ILE A 248 -14.60 -20.22 -10.79
N TYR A 249 -14.56 -21.47 -10.32
CA TYR A 249 -14.92 -22.64 -11.12
C TYR A 249 -16.38 -22.56 -11.57
N LYS A 250 -17.32 -22.32 -10.65
CA LYS A 250 -18.75 -22.18 -10.93
C LYS A 250 -19.00 -21.07 -11.96
N THR A 251 -18.41 -19.89 -11.74
CA THR A 251 -18.55 -18.75 -12.66
C THR A 251 -18.01 -19.07 -14.06
N THR A 252 -16.84 -19.71 -14.14
CA THR A 252 -16.22 -20.10 -15.42
C THR A 252 -17.04 -21.18 -16.13
N LYS A 253 -17.56 -22.16 -15.38
CA LYS A 253 -18.42 -23.22 -15.90
C LYS A 253 -19.72 -22.64 -16.47
N ASN A 254 -20.40 -21.77 -15.73
CA ASN A 254 -21.62 -21.11 -16.21
C ASN A 254 -21.35 -20.31 -17.49
N LYS A 255 -20.20 -19.62 -17.57
CA LYS A 255 -19.79 -18.90 -18.78
C LYS A 255 -19.59 -19.84 -19.98
N ILE A 256 -18.97 -21.00 -19.76
CA ILE A 256 -18.80 -22.03 -20.79
C ILE A 256 -20.15 -22.54 -21.27
N GLU A 257 -21.08 -22.82 -20.34
CA GLU A 257 -22.45 -23.26 -20.67
C GLU A 257 -23.16 -22.23 -21.55
N THR A 258 -23.20 -20.95 -21.14
CA THR A 258 -23.81 -19.87 -21.94
C THR A 258 -23.17 -19.73 -23.32
N MET A 259 -21.82 -19.75 -23.39
CA MET A 259 -21.12 -19.65 -24.67
C MET A 259 -21.41 -20.85 -25.58
N ASN A 260 -21.57 -22.04 -25.01
CA ASN A 260 -21.90 -23.25 -25.76
C ASN A 260 -23.33 -23.21 -26.29
N ASP A 261 -24.29 -22.72 -25.50
CA ASP A 261 -25.69 -22.55 -25.92
C ASP A 261 -25.82 -21.54 -27.06
N GLU A 262 -25.17 -20.37 -26.95
CA GLU A 262 -25.11 -19.38 -28.03
C GLU A 262 -24.52 -19.99 -29.31
N LEU A 263 -23.48 -20.81 -29.17
CA LEU A 263 -22.80 -21.43 -30.30
C LEU A 263 -23.65 -22.53 -30.96
N ASN A 264 -24.44 -23.26 -30.19
CA ASN A 264 -25.40 -24.24 -30.69
C ASN A 264 -26.52 -23.57 -31.49
N ILE A 265 -27.05 -22.44 -31.01
CA ILE A 265 -28.04 -21.64 -31.73
C ILE A 265 -27.47 -21.17 -33.08
N LEU A 266 -26.26 -20.60 -33.07
CA LEU A 266 -25.60 -20.14 -34.30
C LEU A 266 -25.32 -21.28 -35.29
N LYS A 267 -24.89 -22.45 -34.80
CA LYS A 267 -24.68 -23.63 -35.65
C LYS A 267 -25.98 -24.09 -36.30
N LYS A 268 -27.09 -24.11 -35.55
CA LYS A 268 -28.42 -24.47 -36.08
C LYS A 268 -28.87 -23.50 -37.17
N GLN A 269 -28.81 -22.20 -36.90
CA GLN A 269 -29.15 -21.16 -37.89
C GLN A 269 -28.27 -21.25 -39.15
N ASN A 270 -26.98 -21.55 -38.98
CA ASN A 270 -26.04 -21.69 -40.09
C ASN A 270 -26.31 -22.97 -40.91
N ALA A 271 -26.78 -24.05 -40.29
CA ALA A 271 -27.21 -25.27 -40.98
C ALA A 271 -28.49 -25.04 -41.80
N GLU A 272 -29.47 -24.30 -41.27
CA GLU A 272 -30.67 -23.89 -42.01
C GLU A 272 -30.31 -23.00 -43.21
N LEU A 273 -29.39 -22.05 -43.03
CA LEU A 273 -28.87 -21.21 -44.10
C LEU A 273 -28.15 -22.03 -45.19
N LEU A 274 -27.40 -23.06 -44.79
CA LEU A 274 -26.73 -23.97 -45.71
C LEU A 274 -27.74 -24.79 -46.53
N ALA A 275 -28.79 -25.31 -45.91
CA ALA A 275 -29.85 -26.02 -46.60
C ALA A 275 -30.54 -25.13 -47.65
N LEU A 276 -30.84 -23.87 -47.28
CA LEU A 276 -31.41 -22.88 -48.20
C LEU A 276 -30.46 -22.58 -49.36
N PHE A 277 -29.17 -22.35 -49.07
CA PHE A 277 -28.15 -22.13 -50.09
C PHE A 277 -28.12 -23.28 -51.11
N LEU A 278 -28.06 -24.53 -50.65
CA LEU A 278 -28.04 -25.71 -51.52
C LEU A 278 -29.30 -25.81 -52.40
N GLN A 279 -30.47 -25.45 -51.87
CA GLN A 279 -31.72 -25.41 -52.64
C GLN A 279 -31.67 -24.37 -53.77
N TYR A 280 -31.15 -23.16 -53.50
CA TYR A 280 -31.04 -22.08 -54.48
C TYR A 280 -29.95 -22.33 -55.54
N VAL A 281 -28.88 -23.04 -55.17
CA VAL A 281 -27.86 -23.52 -56.12
C VAL A 281 -28.48 -24.52 -57.10
N LYS A 282 -29.23 -25.51 -56.62
CA LYS A 282 -29.93 -26.48 -57.49
C LYS A 282 -30.88 -25.80 -58.48
N LYS A 283 -31.57 -24.75 -58.04
CA LYS A 283 -32.49 -23.96 -58.87
C LYS A 283 -31.79 -22.94 -59.80
N LYS A 284 -30.45 -22.90 -59.86
CA LYS A 284 -29.64 -21.93 -60.62
C LYS A 284 -30.02 -20.46 -60.36
N ASN A 285 -30.47 -20.15 -59.15
CA ASN A 285 -30.98 -18.81 -58.81
C ASN A 285 -29.84 -17.92 -58.27
N LYS A 286 -29.72 -16.69 -58.80
CA LYS A 286 -28.68 -15.70 -58.42
C LYS A 286 -28.67 -15.33 -56.93
N ARG A 287 -29.75 -15.58 -56.17
CA ARG A 287 -29.77 -15.39 -54.70
C ARG A 287 -28.77 -16.30 -53.96
N SER A 288 -28.31 -17.39 -54.57
CA SER A 288 -27.29 -18.28 -53.99
C SER A 288 -25.99 -17.54 -53.65
N TYR A 289 -25.57 -16.55 -54.46
CA TYR A 289 -24.37 -15.75 -54.20
C TYR A 289 -24.46 -14.93 -52.91
N LYS A 290 -25.64 -14.37 -52.61
CA LYS A 290 -25.89 -13.63 -51.36
C LYS A 290 -25.81 -14.57 -50.15
N LEU A 291 -26.43 -15.74 -50.24
CA LEU A 291 -26.42 -16.75 -49.18
C LEU A 291 -24.99 -17.31 -48.95
N ALA A 292 -24.19 -17.49 -50.00
CA ALA A 292 -22.79 -17.91 -49.88
C ALA A 292 -21.94 -16.91 -49.09
N LYS A 293 -22.14 -15.60 -49.34
CA LYS A 293 -21.44 -14.55 -48.58
C LYS A 293 -21.82 -14.59 -47.10
N GLN A 294 -23.12 -14.70 -46.80
CA GLN A 294 -23.62 -14.81 -45.43
C GLN A 294 -23.08 -16.07 -44.72
N LEU A 295 -23.04 -17.22 -45.39
CA LEU A 295 -22.44 -18.45 -44.86
C LEU A 295 -20.96 -18.26 -44.51
N LYS A 296 -20.19 -17.58 -45.38
CA LYS A 296 -18.77 -17.30 -45.12
C LYS A 296 -18.59 -16.44 -43.88
N GLU A 297 -19.40 -15.38 -43.74
CA GLU A 297 -19.38 -14.48 -42.56
C GLU A 297 -19.77 -15.23 -41.28
N ASN A 298 -20.86 -16.00 -41.31
CA ASN A 298 -21.31 -16.81 -40.18
C ASN A 298 -20.27 -17.86 -39.76
N ASN A 299 -19.65 -18.55 -40.71
CA ASN A 299 -18.59 -19.54 -40.43
C ASN A 299 -17.38 -18.89 -39.74
N GLN A 300 -17.01 -17.66 -40.12
CA GLN A 300 -15.95 -16.93 -39.42
C GLN A 300 -16.33 -16.57 -37.98
N ILE A 301 -17.58 -16.15 -37.75
CA ILE A 301 -18.10 -15.86 -36.41
C ILE A 301 -18.08 -17.11 -35.54
N ILE A 302 -18.58 -18.24 -36.07
CA ILE A 302 -18.59 -19.55 -35.39
C ILE A 302 -17.16 -19.99 -35.04
N TYR A 303 -16.21 -19.85 -35.96
CA TYR A 303 -14.81 -20.16 -35.71
C TYR A 303 -14.22 -19.33 -34.55
N LYS A 304 -14.45 -18.01 -34.55
CA LYS A 304 -13.98 -17.12 -33.49
C LYS A 304 -14.59 -17.48 -32.13
N LYS A 305 -15.90 -17.76 -32.08
CA LYS A 305 -16.58 -18.17 -30.84
C LYS A 305 -16.11 -19.55 -30.34
N ASN A 306 -15.90 -20.52 -31.23
CA ASN A 306 -15.31 -21.82 -30.86
C ASN A 306 -13.92 -21.67 -30.23
N LYS A 307 -13.05 -20.84 -30.83
CA LYS A 307 -11.72 -20.56 -30.29
C LYS A 307 -11.80 -19.91 -28.90
N ALA A 308 -12.75 -18.99 -28.69
CA ALA A 308 -12.97 -18.37 -27.39
C ALA A 308 -13.49 -19.38 -26.35
N LEU A 309 -14.40 -20.28 -26.73
CA LEU A 309 -14.93 -21.35 -25.87
C LEU A 309 -13.80 -22.30 -25.42
N LEU A 310 -12.96 -22.74 -26.35
CA LEU A 310 -11.81 -23.60 -26.04
C LEU A 310 -10.84 -22.95 -25.04
N ASN A 311 -10.61 -21.64 -25.17
CA ASN A 311 -9.79 -20.90 -24.23
C ASN A 311 -10.39 -20.86 -22.82
N GLU A 312 -11.72 -20.76 -22.69
CA GLU A 312 -12.39 -20.80 -21.38
C GLU A 312 -12.38 -22.22 -20.78
N ILE A 313 -12.56 -23.27 -21.60
CA ILE A 313 -12.40 -24.67 -21.16
C ILE A 313 -10.99 -24.91 -20.61
N ASN A 314 -9.96 -24.49 -21.34
CA ASN A 314 -8.58 -24.59 -20.89
C ASN A 314 -8.30 -23.83 -19.58
N LYS A 315 -9.06 -22.76 -19.28
CA LYS A 315 -8.97 -22.07 -17.99
C LYS A 315 -9.64 -22.88 -16.88
N LEU A 316 -10.79 -23.50 -17.15
CA LEU A 316 -11.49 -24.36 -16.21
C LEU A 316 -10.61 -25.53 -15.77
N ASP A 317 -9.89 -26.17 -16.70
CA ASP A 317 -8.96 -27.26 -16.39
C ASP A 317 -7.81 -26.81 -15.48
N LYS A 318 -7.26 -25.61 -15.74
CA LYS A 318 -6.24 -25.01 -14.87
C LYS A 318 -6.77 -24.70 -13.47
N ILE A 319 -8.02 -24.28 -13.35
CA ILE A 319 -8.68 -24.05 -12.05
C ILE A 319 -8.84 -25.38 -11.32
N SER A 320 -9.32 -26.42 -12.01
CA SER A 320 -9.49 -27.77 -11.46
C SER A 320 -8.16 -28.35 -10.94
N TYR A 321 -7.10 -28.26 -11.74
CA TYR A 321 -5.76 -28.68 -11.33
C TYR A 321 -5.27 -27.95 -10.07
N LYS A 322 -5.47 -26.63 -9.98
CA LYS A 322 -5.11 -25.85 -8.79
C LYS A 322 -5.92 -26.28 -7.55
N THR A 323 -7.20 -26.57 -7.72
CA THR A 323 -8.06 -27.07 -6.62
C THR A 323 -7.54 -28.39 -6.07
N ASN A 324 -7.17 -29.34 -6.95
CA ASN A 324 -6.58 -30.60 -6.54
C ASN A 324 -5.26 -30.39 -5.80
N GLN A 325 -4.40 -29.51 -6.31
CA GLN A 325 -3.13 -29.20 -5.65
C GLN A 325 -3.32 -28.58 -4.25
N ILE A 326 -4.29 -27.70 -4.07
CA ILE A 326 -4.63 -27.11 -2.76
C ILE A 326 -5.16 -28.19 -1.81
N ASN A 327 -5.97 -29.12 -2.30
CA ASN A 327 -6.47 -30.23 -1.50
C ASN A 327 -5.34 -31.17 -1.06
N GLU A 328 -4.42 -31.53 -1.95
CA GLU A 328 -3.22 -32.30 -1.58
C GLU A 328 -2.38 -31.58 -0.53
N MET A 329 -2.15 -30.27 -0.70
CA MET A 329 -1.41 -29.45 0.27
C MET A 329 -2.12 -29.37 1.62
N LYS A 330 -3.46 -29.24 1.63
CA LYS A 330 -4.29 -29.29 2.84
C LYS A 330 -4.09 -30.64 3.53
N MET A 331 -4.23 -31.74 2.81
CA MET A 331 -4.05 -33.09 3.39
C MET A 331 -2.63 -33.32 3.93
N ALA A 332 -1.61 -32.89 3.20
CA ALA A 332 -0.22 -32.93 3.66
C ALA A 332 0.00 -32.06 4.91
N ASN A 333 -0.59 -30.87 4.94
CA ASN A 333 -0.49 -29.95 6.06
C ASN A 333 -1.14 -30.53 7.33
N TYR A 334 -2.22 -31.32 7.21
CA TYR A 334 -2.94 -31.89 8.35
C TYR A 334 -2.62 -33.37 8.65
N LYS A 335 -1.60 -33.94 8.01
CA LYS A 335 -1.20 -35.35 8.20
C LYS A 335 -0.74 -35.64 9.63
N ASP A 336 -0.17 -34.66 10.32
CA ASP A 336 0.24 -34.78 11.72
C ASP A 336 -0.31 -33.60 12.54
N ARG A 337 -1.48 -33.80 13.17
CA ARG A 337 -2.21 -32.77 13.93
C ARG A 337 -1.59 -32.48 15.30
N SER A 338 -0.58 -33.23 15.70
CA SER A 338 -0.06 -33.28 17.06
C SER A 338 0.98 -32.20 17.37
N GLN A 339 1.61 -31.59 16.35
CA GLN A 339 2.69 -30.61 16.54
C GLN A 339 2.48 -29.31 15.76
N ALA A 340 2.17 -28.23 16.47
CA ALA A 340 1.89 -26.91 15.89
C ALA A 340 3.07 -26.33 15.07
N LEU A 341 4.32 -26.59 15.48
CA LEU A 341 5.51 -26.21 14.72
C LEU A 341 5.54 -26.84 13.32
N VAL A 342 5.21 -28.14 13.22
CA VAL A 342 5.18 -28.88 11.94
C VAL A 342 4.11 -28.30 11.01
N LEU A 343 2.94 -27.93 11.52
CA LEU A 343 1.87 -27.28 10.74
C LEU A 343 2.34 -25.95 10.14
N LEU A 344 3.04 -25.13 10.94
CA LEU A 344 3.53 -23.83 10.49
C LEU A 344 4.64 -23.97 9.45
N GLU A 345 5.54 -24.93 9.63
CA GLU A 345 6.61 -25.24 8.68
C GLU A 345 6.08 -25.78 7.36
N ASN A 346 5.08 -26.66 7.41
CA ASN A 346 4.37 -27.16 6.24
C ASN A 346 3.65 -26.03 5.48
N PHE A 347 2.97 -25.13 6.19
CA PHE A 347 2.38 -23.94 5.57
C PHE A 347 3.43 -23.05 4.91
N LYS A 348 4.55 -22.79 5.60
CA LYS A 348 5.67 -22.02 5.03
C LYS A 348 6.19 -22.68 3.76
N TYR A 349 6.34 -24.00 3.73
CA TYR A 349 6.75 -24.75 2.56
C TYR A 349 5.72 -24.63 1.41
N ASN A 350 4.44 -24.87 1.70
CA ASN A 350 3.35 -24.79 0.73
C ASN A 350 3.21 -23.38 0.13
N TYR A 351 3.40 -22.32 0.93
CA TYR A 351 3.40 -20.94 0.45
C TYR A 351 4.44 -20.70 -0.65
N HIS A 352 5.67 -21.19 -0.49
CA HIS A 352 6.71 -21.02 -1.52
C HIS A 352 6.42 -21.83 -2.79
N LYS A 353 5.72 -22.97 -2.65
CA LYS A 353 5.29 -23.80 -3.80
C LYS A 353 4.17 -23.11 -4.59
N LEU A 354 3.20 -22.49 -3.91
CA LEU A 354 2.11 -21.73 -4.53
C LEU A 354 2.58 -20.40 -5.11
N TYR A 355 3.50 -19.73 -4.41
CA TYR A 355 4.00 -18.40 -4.75
C TYR A 355 5.52 -18.37 -4.87
N PRO A 356 6.12 -19.00 -5.91
CA PRO A 356 7.55 -18.94 -6.12
C PRO A 356 8.02 -17.49 -6.23
N LYS A 357 9.00 -17.11 -5.40
CA LYS A 357 9.52 -15.73 -5.27
C LYS A 357 8.43 -14.68 -4.93
N GLY A 358 7.29 -15.10 -4.34
CA GLY A 358 6.17 -14.23 -3.98
C GLY A 358 5.32 -13.74 -5.15
N LYS A 359 5.52 -14.27 -6.37
CA LYS A 359 4.71 -13.87 -7.53
C LYS A 359 3.25 -14.31 -7.34
N ASN A 360 2.31 -13.42 -7.66
CA ASN A 360 0.85 -13.63 -7.59
C ASN A 360 0.26 -13.81 -6.17
N ALA A 361 1.06 -13.66 -5.11
CA ALA A 361 0.54 -13.63 -3.74
C ALA A 361 -0.23 -12.33 -3.49
N THR A 362 -1.42 -12.42 -2.90
CA THR A 362 -2.14 -11.24 -2.41
C THR A 362 -1.47 -10.69 -1.16
N LYS A 363 -1.83 -9.45 -0.79
CA LYS A 363 -1.36 -8.84 0.45
C LYS A 363 -1.72 -9.68 1.68
N SER A 364 -2.90 -10.31 1.67
CA SER A 364 -3.36 -11.18 2.77
C SER A 364 -2.54 -12.47 2.85
N ASP A 365 -2.24 -13.10 1.70
CA ASP A 365 -1.37 -14.30 1.66
C ASP A 365 0.00 -14.01 2.26
N PHE A 366 0.59 -12.87 1.91
CA PHE A 366 1.88 -12.44 2.43
C PHE A 366 1.83 -12.11 3.94
N GLU A 367 0.75 -11.51 4.42
CA GLU A 367 0.56 -11.24 5.84
C GLU A 367 0.43 -12.53 6.66
N ASN A 368 -0.29 -13.53 6.15
CA ASN A 368 -0.42 -14.84 6.79
C ASN A 368 0.90 -15.62 6.78
N TYR A 369 1.65 -15.59 5.67
CA TYR A 369 3.01 -16.10 5.60
C TYR A 369 3.92 -15.52 6.68
N LYS A 370 3.87 -14.20 6.88
CA LYS A 370 4.66 -13.54 7.94
C LYS A 370 4.25 -13.97 9.34
N LYS A 371 2.94 -14.09 9.61
CA LYS A 371 2.44 -14.60 10.89
C LYS A 371 2.95 -16.02 11.17
N ALA A 372 2.91 -16.90 10.18
CA ALA A 372 3.42 -18.25 10.34
C ALA A 372 4.93 -18.27 10.62
N CYS A 373 5.72 -17.45 9.92
CA CYS A 373 7.16 -17.35 10.18
C CYS A 373 7.48 -16.85 11.60
N ARG A 374 6.68 -15.93 12.14
CA ARG A 374 6.80 -15.46 13.53
C ARG A 374 6.55 -16.56 14.54
N ALA A 375 5.43 -17.27 14.37
CA ALA A 375 5.06 -18.36 15.27
C ALA A 375 6.14 -19.45 15.28
N ILE A 376 6.71 -19.81 14.12
CA ILE A 376 7.86 -20.74 14.03
C ILE A 376 9.05 -20.26 14.85
N ALA A 377 9.39 -18.98 14.79
CA ALA A 377 10.52 -18.41 15.54
C ALA A 377 10.28 -18.52 17.06
N ILE A 378 9.06 -18.22 17.52
CA ILE A 378 8.66 -18.37 18.93
C ILE A 378 8.79 -19.83 19.38
N TYR A 379 8.23 -20.77 18.61
CA TYR A 379 8.28 -22.21 18.92
C TYR A 379 9.70 -22.77 19.04
N ARG A 380 10.63 -22.28 18.22
CA ARG A 380 12.00 -22.81 18.18
C ARG A 380 12.89 -22.35 19.33
N LYS A 381 12.43 -21.44 20.22
CA LYS A 381 13.17 -20.91 21.39
C LYS A 381 14.65 -20.57 21.09
N ARG A 382 14.98 -20.15 19.87
CA ARG A 382 16.36 -19.81 19.51
C ARG A 382 16.67 -18.46 20.13
N GLN A 383 17.64 -18.37 21.03
CA GLN A 383 18.09 -17.10 21.63
C GLN A 383 18.61 -16.08 20.58
N GLY A 384 18.87 -16.50 19.33
CA GLY A 384 19.13 -15.61 18.20
C GLY A 384 17.88 -14.95 17.58
N ASP A 385 16.67 -15.40 17.95
CA ASP A 385 15.40 -14.92 17.41
C ASP A 385 14.85 -13.71 18.18
N ASP A 386 15.53 -13.22 19.22
CA ASP A 386 15.34 -11.84 19.70
C ASP A 386 15.73 -10.83 18.60
N ALA A 387 16.67 -11.18 17.72
CA ALA A 387 16.96 -10.39 16.51
C ALA A 387 15.83 -10.48 15.46
N ILE A 388 15.07 -11.59 15.43
CA ILE A 388 13.88 -11.74 14.56
C ILE A 388 12.68 -11.00 15.16
N LYS A 389 12.51 -11.03 16.49
CA LYS A 389 11.62 -10.17 17.27
C LYS A 389 11.92 -8.69 16.97
N TYR A 390 13.20 -8.32 16.87
CA TYR A 390 13.66 -7.00 16.40
C TYR A 390 13.35 -6.70 14.93
N PHE A 391 13.39 -7.70 14.05
CA PHE A 391 13.02 -7.54 12.64
C PHE A 391 11.51 -7.42 12.44
N ASP A 392 10.71 -8.01 13.32
CA ASP A 392 9.27 -7.81 13.40
C ASP A 392 8.85 -6.58 14.21
N ASP A 393 9.71 -6.08 15.10
CA ASP A 393 9.65 -4.71 15.61
C ASP A 393 9.88 -3.71 14.48
N SER A 394 10.59 -4.08 13.41
CA SER A 394 10.56 -3.28 12.18
C SER A 394 9.15 -3.16 11.61
N LEU A 395 8.19 -4.04 11.93
CA LEU A 395 6.79 -3.91 11.50
C LEU A 395 5.96 -2.98 12.42
N MET A 396 6.27 -2.92 13.72
CA MET A 396 5.66 -1.95 14.66
C MET A 396 6.31 -0.57 14.55
N ALA A 397 7.63 -0.51 14.65
CA ALA A 397 8.42 0.66 14.35
C ALA A 397 8.20 1.12 12.91
N SER A 398 7.96 0.25 11.92
CA SER A 398 7.57 0.76 10.58
C SER A 398 6.15 1.29 10.48
N ARG A 399 5.21 0.75 11.26
CA ARG A 399 3.85 1.31 11.32
C ARG A 399 3.85 2.69 11.96
N MET A 400 4.74 2.92 12.93
CA MET A 400 4.86 4.21 13.63
C MET A 400 5.80 5.21 12.97
N ILE A 401 6.93 4.74 12.46
CA ILE A 401 8.07 5.55 12.02
C ILE A 401 8.29 5.41 10.49
N GLY A 402 7.73 4.37 9.84
CA GLY A 402 7.72 4.17 8.38
C GLY A 402 8.43 2.88 7.91
N LYS A 403 8.00 2.31 6.76
CA LYS A 403 8.39 0.96 6.25
C LYS A 403 9.89 0.61 6.14
N ASN A 404 10.81 1.58 6.16
CA ASN A 404 12.25 1.31 6.09
C ASN A 404 13.00 2.24 7.06
N ASN A 405 13.08 1.89 8.34
CA ASN A 405 13.80 2.65 9.36
C ASN A 405 15.30 2.40 9.28
N SER A 406 15.93 2.82 8.18
CA SER A 406 17.38 2.86 8.15
C SER A 406 17.91 3.95 9.08
N LEU A 407 19.16 3.81 9.52
CA LEU A 407 19.83 4.82 10.35
C LEU A 407 19.82 6.22 9.70
N PHE A 408 19.81 6.30 8.37
CA PHE A 408 19.59 7.55 7.63
C PHE A 408 18.25 8.23 7.95
N LYS A 409 17.16 7.45 7.96
CA LYS A 409 15.81 7.99 8.18
C LYS A 409 15.56 8.29 9.66
N LEU A 410 16.10 7.46 10.55
CA LEU A 410 16.05 7.72 11.99
C LEU A 410 16.83 9.01 12.32
N GLY A 411 18.03 9.19 11.76
CA GLY A 411 18.79 10.44 11.87
C GLY A 411 17.99 11.66 11.43
N LYS A 412 17.35 11.62 10.25
CA LYS A 412 16.51 12.74 9.78
C LYS A 412 15.33 13.05 10.73
N LYS A 413 14.79 12.05 11.43
CA LYS A 413 13.72 12.27 12.41
C LYS A 413 14.23 12.92 13.69
N LEU A 414 15.41 12.53 14.15
CA LEU A 414 16.09 13.20 15.26
C LEU A 414 16.36 14.66 14.91
N GLU A 415 16.87 14.95 13.70
CA GLU A 415 17.06 16.32 13.22
C GLU A 415 15.75 17.14 13.22
N ILE A 416 14.61 16.53 12.86
CA ILE A 416 13.29 17.20 12.91
C ILE A 416 12.88 17.47 14.36
N LEU A 417 13.11 16.53 15.28
CA LEU A 417 12.83 16.72 16.70
C LEU A 417 13.71 17.83 17.30
N ASP A 418 14.99 17.86 16.94
CA ASP A 418 15.92 18.92 17.36
C ASP A 418 15.47 20.29 16.87
N LYS A 419 15.07 20.39 15.60
CA LYS A 419 14.49 21.64 15.07
C LYS A 419 13.20 22.02 15.78
N SER A 420 12.36 21.05 16.12
CA SER A 420 11.08 21.29 16.80
C SER A 420 11.29 21.74 18.26
N LEU A 421 12.28 21.17 18.96
CA LEU A 421 12.71 21.60 20.29
C LEU A 421 13.28 23.03 20.23
N TYR A 422 14.15 23.31 19.25
CA TYR A 422 14.69 24.64 19.04
C TYR A 422 13.58 25.68 18.81
N LEU A 423 12.64 25.41 17.91
CA LEU A 423 11.51 26.31 17.63
C LEU A 423 10.61 26.50 18.87
N LEU A 424 10.39 25.44 19.67
CA LEU A 424 9.61 25.53 20.90
C LEU A 424 10.29 26.43 21.93
N GLU A 425 11.61 26.29 22.10
CA GLU A 425 12.40 27.13 23.02
C GLU A 425 12.34 28.61 22.65
N HIS A 426 12.38 28.91 21.35
CA HIS A 426 12.35 30.27 20.79
C HIS A 426 10.94 30.79 20.48
N SER A 427 9.89 30.10 20.93
CA SER A 427 8.49 30.52 20.74
C SER A 427 8.01 31.47 21.85
N ASN A 428 7.00 32.28 21.55
CA ASN A 428 6.36 33.20 22.50
C ASN A 428 5.35 32.51 23.45
N LEU A 429 5.38 31.19 23.57
CA LEU A 429 4.51 30.44 24.48
C LEU A 429 4.97 30.62 25.94
N SER A 430 4.02 30.51 26.88
CA SER A 430 4.36 30.52 28.31
C SER A 430 5.21 29.30 28.68
N ASP A 431 6.04 29.41 29.73
CA ASP A 431 6.91 28.31 30.16
C ASP A 431 6.11 27.07 30.62
N ASP A 432 4.93 27.29 31.21
CA ASP A 432 4.01 26.23 31.58
C ASP A 432 3.44 25.50 30.35
N ASP A 433 3.09 26.25 29.29
CA ASP A 433 2.64 25.66 28.02
C ASP A 433 3.78 24.90 27.33
N LYS A 434 5.01 25.43 27.36
CA LYS A 434 6.20 24.79 26.76
C LYS A 434 6.56 23.47 27.45
N LYS A 435 6.39 23.36 28.78
CA LYS A 435 6.84 22.22 29.59
C LYS A 435 6.27 20.88 29.09
N GLY A 436 4.97 20.84 28.78
CA GLY A 436 4.30 19.64 28.29
C GLY A 436 4.78 19.18 26.91
N TYR A 437 4.98 20.12 25.99
CA TYR A 437 5.50 19.83 24.65
C TYR A 437 6.98 19.45 24.67
N LYS A 438 7.80 20.16 25.47
CA LYS A 438 9.24 19.89 25.61
C LYS A 438 9.47 18.48 26.16
N LYS A 439 8.74 18.10 27.21
CA LYS A 439 8.79 16.73 27.75
C LYS A 439 8.46 15.70 26.67
N ARG A 440 7.36 15.87 25.94
CA ARG A 440 6.95 14.93 24.88
C ARG A 440 7.96 14.81 23.75
N LEU A 441 8.53 15.92 23.29
CA LEU A 441 9.53 15.91 22.22
C LEU A 441 10.82 15.22 22.66
N ASN A 442 11.24 15.44 23.92
CA ASN A 442 12.39 14.74 24.51
C ASN A 442 12.13 13.23 24.68
N ASP A 443 10.96 12.84 25.19
CA ASP A 443 10.57 11.43 25.33
C ASP A 443 10.56 10.72 23.95
N ASN A 444 10.11 11.42 22.92
CA ASN A 444 10.13 10.92 21.54
C ASN A 444 11.56 10.83 20.97
N LYS A 445 12.44 11.77 21.32
CA LYS A 445 13.84 11.77 20.89
C LYS A 445 14.58 10.57 21.50
N GLU A 446 14.43 10.36 22.80
CA GLU A 446 14.97 9.18 23.51
C GLU A 446 14.48 7.87 22.88
N PHE A 447 13.17 7.76 22.65
CA PHE A 447 12.58 6.58 22.02
C PHE A 447 13.15 6.28 20.62
N ILE A 448 13.39 7.31 19.79
CA ILE A 448 13.98 7.13 18.46
C ILE A 448 15.47 6.76 18.57
N ILE A 449 16.20 7.30 19.56
CA ILE A 449 17.60 6.94 19.83
C ILE A 449 17.70 5.46 20.18
N ASP A 450 16.82 4.94 21.03
CA ASP A 450 16.85 3.52 21.40
C ASP A 450 16.62 2.61 20.19
N ILE A 451 15.59 2.91 19.38
CA ILE A 451 15.35 2.20 18.11
C ILE A 451 16.56 2.27 17.17
N ALA A 452 17.26 3.41 17.15
CA ALA A 452 18.45 3.58 16.33
C ALA A 452 19.64 2.75 16.86
N LYS A 453 19.85 2.67 18.17
CA LYS A 453 20.88 1.80 18.78
C LYS A 453 20.66 0.35 18.39
N ASP A 454 19.42 -0.11 18.45
CA ASP A 454 19.11 -1.49 18.13
C ASP A 454 19.32 -1.83 16.66
N ARG A 455 18.90 -0.90 15.78
CA ARG A 455 19.17 -1.00 14.34
C ARG A 455 20.67 -1.02 14.07
N PHE A 456 21.43 -0.17 14.76
CA PHE A 456 22.88 -0.11 14.65
C PHE A 456 23.53 -1.44 15.03
N ASN A 457 23.18 -2.00 16.20
CA ASN A 457 23.67 -3.29 16.66
C ASN A 457 23.38 -4.41 15.66
N PHE A 458 22.16 -4.44 15.10
CA PHE A 458 21.83 -5.41 14.05
C PHE A 458 22.71 -5.25 12.80
N VAL A 459 22.87 -4.02 12.30
CA VAL A 459 23.66 -3.75 11.10
C VAL A 459 25.13 -4.12 11.32
N GLN A 460 25.68 -3.77 12.49
CA GLN A 460 27.05 -4.13 12.88
C GLN A 460 27.24 -5.65 12.90
N ASN A 461 26.40 -6.38 13.65
CA ASN A 461 26.47 -7.84 13.75
C ASN A 461 26.36 -8.53 12.39
N LYS A 462 25.53 -8.00 11.49
CA LYS A 462 25.36 -8.56 10.15
C LYS A 462 26.57 -8.31 9.25
N LEU A 463 27.23 -7.15 9.38
CA LEU A 463 28.45 -6.84 8.63
C LEU A 463 29.62 -7.69 9.13
N LEU A 464 29.80 -7.80 10.45
CA LEU A 464 30.89 -8.59 11.05
C LEU A 464 30.79 -10.10 10.74
N LYS A 465 29.58 -10.63 10.55
CA LYS A 465 29.35 -12.04 10.16
C LYS A 465 29.43 -12.31 8.65
N ALA A 466 29.68 -11.30 7.83
CA ALA A 466 29.67 -11.46 6.37
C ALA A 466 31.06 -11.82 5.85
N ASP A 467 31.17 -12.91 5.09
CA ASP A 467 32.45 -13.37 4.50
C ASP A 467 33.11 -12.33 3.58
N LYS A 468 32.30 -11.50 2.91
CA LYS A 468 32.76 -10.39 2.06
C LYS A 468 31.88 -9.17 2.26
N ILE A 469 32.52 -8.04 2.58
CA ILE A 469 31.85 -6.75 2.79
C ILE A 469 32.13 -5.83 1.60
N ASP A 470 31.10 -5.52 0.82
CA ASP A 470 31.16 -4.48 -0.22
C ASP A 470 30.91 -3.09 0.40
N ARG A 471 31.81 -2.14 0.15
CA ARG A 471 31.68 -0.74 0.62
C ARG A 471 30.51 -0.01 -0.01
N ASN A 472 30.12 -0.39 -1.21
CA ASN A 472 28.96 0.20 -1.89
C ASN A 472 27.64 -0.38 -1.39
N ASN A 473 27.70 -1.46 -0.59
CA ASN A 473 26.54 -2.05 0.03
C ASN A 473 25.83 -1.02 0.92
N PHE A 474 24.50 -1.02 0.80
CA PHE A 474 23.63 -0.17 1.59
C PHE A 474 23.88 -0.30 3.11
N LEU A 475 24.08 -1.52 3.62
CA LEU A 475 24.28 -1.78 5.05
C LEU A 475 25.59 -1.16 5.57
N PHE A 476 26.66 -1.17 4.76
CA PHE A 476 27.95 -0.57 5.12
C PHE A 476 27.83 0.96 5.22
N LYS A 477 27.15 1.59 4.26
CA LYS A 477 26.84 3.03 4.32
C LYS A 477 25.93 3.37 5.49
N GLU A 478 24.96 2.49 5.77
CA GLU A 478 24.04 2.64 6.91
C GLU A 478 24.78 2.59 8.24
N TYR A 479 25.72 1.67 8.42
CA TYR A 479 26.55 1.56 9.62
C TYR A 479 27.24 2.88 9.98
N PHE A 480 27.96 3.49 9.04
CA PHE A 480 28.66 4.75 9.30
C PHE A 480 27.72 5.94 9.47
N LYS A 481 26.51 5.90 8.91
CA LYS A 481 25.49 6.88 9.29
C LYS A 481 25.04 6.67 10.73
N GLY A 482 24.92 5.43 11.21
CA GLY A 482 24.65 5.12 12.61
C GLY A 482 25.72 5.62 13.56
N VAL A 483 27.00 5.42 13.22
CA VAL A 483 28.16 5.98 13.94
C VAL A 483 27.98 7.48 14.16
N ALA A 484 27.65 8.23 13.10
CA ALA A 484 27.44 9.67 13.17
C ALA A 484 26.17 10.08 13.94
N VAL A 485 25.06 9.36 13.75
CA VAL A 485 23.75 9.68 14.36
C VAL A 485 23.73 9.39 15.86
N LEU A 486 24.40 8.31 16.29
CA LEU A 486 24.43 7.88 17.68
C LEU A 486 25.67 8.37 18.43
N ASN A 487 26.61 9.01 17.72
CA ASN A 487 27.91 9.44 18.25
C ASN A 487 28.66 8.31 18.98
N VAL A 488 28.70 7.13 18.34
CA VAL A 488 29.38 5.94 18.87
C VAL A 488 30.72 5.75 18.17
N THR A 489 31.69 5.14 18.85
CA THR A 489 32.97 4.80 18.24
C THR A 489 32.78 3.72 17.15
N PRO A 490 33.34 3.92 15.95
CA PRO A 490 33.26 2.91 14.89
C PRO A 490 34.13 1.70 15.24
N ASP A 491 33.69 0.53 14.78
CA ASP A 491 34.41 -0.73 14.89
C ASP A 491 35.68 -0.71 14.03
N ASP A 492 36.80 -1.15 14.60
CA ASP A 492 38.12 -1.06 13.96
C ASP A 492 38.22 -1.87 12.66
N GLU A 493 37.55 -3.02 12.55
CA GLU A 493 37.57 -3.84 11.33
C GLU A 493 36.80 -3.15 10.20
N LEU A 494 35.63 -2.62 10.51
CA LEU A 494 34.81 -1.89 9.55
C LEU A 494 35.46 -0.55 9.15
N LEU A 495 36.16 0.11 10.09
CA LEU A 495 36.91 1.33 9.87
C LEU A 495 38.11 1.10 8.94
N LYS A 496 38.88 0.01 9.15
CA LYS A 496 39.97 -0.40 8.24
C LYS A 496 39.46 -0.63 6.82
N ILE A 497 38.28 -1.25 6.67
CA ILE A 497 37.64 -1.40 5.37
C ILE A 497 37.29 -0.03 4.79
N ARG A 498 36.74 0.92 5.54
CA ARG A 498 36.44 2.28 5.02
C ARG A 498 37.71 3.03 4.58
N ASN A 499 38.76 2.97 5.37
CA ASN A 499 39.98 3.77 5.19
C ASN A 499 40.94 3.24 4.12
N LYS A 500 40.88 1.96 3.76
CA LYS A 500 41.67 1.39 2.65
C LYS A 500 41.46 2.11 1.30
N GLN A 501 40.40 2.91 1.10
CA GLN A 501 40.23 3.75 -0.10
C GLN A 501 40.81 5.17 0.03
N VAL A 502 40.97 5.70 1.24
CA VAL A 502 41.65 7.00 1.44
C VAL A 502 43.11 6.80 1.04
N LEU A 503 43.76 5.77 1.58
CA LEU A 503 45.12 5.39 1.20
C LEU A 503 45.26 5.11 -0.31
N MET A 504 44.30 4.41 -0.94
CA MET A 504 44.37 4.06 -2.36
C MET A 504 44.03 5.23 -3.30
N LYS A 505 43.17 6.17 -2.90
CA LYS A 505 42.93 7.44 -3.64
C LYS A 505 44.11 8.38 -3.52
N ASP A 506 44.75 8.43 -2.35
CA ASP A 506 45.93 9.26 -2.11
C ASP A 506 47.15 8.68 -2.85
N ILE A 507 47.35 7.36 -2.82
CA ILE A 507 48.36 6.66 -3.65
C ILE A 507 48.09 6.84 -5.17
N LEU A 508 46.82 6.86 -5.61
CA LEU A 508 46.49 7.11 -7.03
C LEU A 508 46.62 8.59 -7.41
N LYS A 509 46.46 9.53 -6.46
CA LYS A 509 46.73 10.97 -6.66
C LYS A 509 48.23 11.27 -6.68
N ASP A 510 49.02 10.63 -5.82
CA ASP A 510 50.49 10.77 -5.84
C ASP A 510 51.08 10.16 -7.12
N ASN A 511 50.55 9.01 -7.56
CA ASN A 511 50.96 8.41 -8.83
C ASN A 511 50.49 9.21 -10.06
N SER A 512 49.39 9.97 -9.99
CA SER A 512 48.97 10.87 -11.09
C SER A 512 49.81 12.16 -11.11
N TYR A 513 50.25 12.66 -9.96
CA TYR A 513 51.21 13.77 -9.85
C TYR A 513 52.59 13.38 -10.43
N HIS A 514 53.07 12.16 -10.14
CA HIS A 514 54.32 11.65 -10.71
C HIS A 514 54.22 11.29 -12.20
N ARG A 515 53.07 10.81 -12.68
CA ARG A 515 52.85 10.63 -14.12
C ARG A 515 52.83 11.96 -14.87
N ASN A 516 52.11 12.97 -14.39
CA ASN A 516 52.03 14.28 -15.06
C ASN A 516 53.38 15.01 -15.12
N ASN A 517 54.24 14.87 -14.09
CA ASN A 517 55.58 15.47 -14.12
C ASN A 517 56.53 14.79 -15.12
N ASN A 518 56.32 13.50 -15.43
CA ASN A 518 57.10 12.80 -16.46
C ASN A 518 56.60 13.09 -17.88
N THR A 519 55.29 13.34 -18.08
CA THR A 519 54.76 13.78 -19.38
C THR A 519 55.20 15.22 -19.70
N ILE A 520 55.17 16.13 -18.72
CA ILE A 520 55.62 17.53 -18.89
C ILE A 520 57.14 17.61 -19.20
N LYS A 521 57.96 16.69 -18.67
CA LYS A 521 59.39 16.62 -19.01
C LYS A 521 59.65 16.07 -20.42
N LYS A 522 58.84 15.13 -20.92
CA LYS A 522 58.97 14.61 -22.30
C LYS A 522 58.52 15.62 -23.35
N ASP A 523 57.45 16.38 -23.09
CA ASP A 523 56.97 17.39 -24.03
C ASP A 523 57.84 18.66 -24.06
N LYS A 524 58.59 18.96 -22.97
CA LYS A 524 59.62 20.01 -22.96
C LYS A 524 60.92 19.62 -23.68
N PHE A 525 61.27 18.34 -23.77
CA PHE A 525 62.44 17.92 -24.55
C PHE A 525 62.15 17.91 -26.07
N ASN A 526 60.95 17.47 -26.48
CA ASN A 526 60.58 17.43 -27.90
C ASN A 526 60.23 18.80 -28.53
N SER A 527 60.05 19.85 -27.72
CA SER A 527 59.80 21.22 -28.18
C SER A 527 61.06 22.10 -28.26
N ILE A 528 62.20 21.64 -27.74
CA ILE A 528 63.50 22.34 -27.82
C ILE A 528 64.32 21.88 -29.05
N GLU A 529 64.10 20.68 -29.57
CA GLU A 529 64.78 20.20 -30.80
C GLU A 529 64.15 20.70 -32.12
N LYS A 530 62.99 21.36 -32.08
CA LYS A 530 62.33 21.92 -33.28
C LYS A 530 62.51 23.43 -33.48
N SER A 531 63.26 24.12 -32.62
CA SER A 531 63.51 25.57 -32.72
C SER A 531 64.98 25.94 -33.05
N ARG A 532 65.82 24.95 -33.41
CA ARG A 532 67.18 25.19 -33.93
C ARG A 532 67.35 24.48 -35.27
N GLY A 533 66.90 25.12 -36.34
CA GLY A 533 67.03 24.62 -37.71
C GLY A 533 66.58 25.63 -38.77
N GLY A 534 67.41 26.65 -39.02
CA GLY A 534 67.34 27.59 -40.15
C GLY A 534 66.79 28.97 -39.80
N ARG A 535 67.39 30.11 -40.16
CA ARG A 535 68.59 30.54 -40.94
C ARG A 535 68.98 31.90 -40.30
N GLU A 536 70.22 32.36 -40.22
CA GLU A 536 71.33 32.46 -41.19
C GLU A 536 72.66 31.93 -40.64
#